data_AF-B6TJW0-F1
#
_entry.id   AF-B6TJW0-F1
#
_cell.length_a   1.000
_cell.length_b   1.000
_cell.length_c   1.000
_cell.angle_alpha   90.00
_cell.angle_beta   90.00
_cell.angle_gamma   90.00
#
_symmetry.space_group_name_H-M   'P 1'
#
loop_
_entity.id
_entity.type
_entity.pdbx_description
1 polymer ?
#
loop_
_entity_poly.entity_id
_entity_poly.type
_entity_poly.pdbx_seq_one_letter_code
_entity_poly.pdbx_strand_id
1 'polypeptide(L)'
;MSTATATLAAARSPAVALLSLRRRAPAAAPIRFPGLRVVSGCRHIAMASAAHSRAPTDPLPKGADLFFRAVISNMEKVYLSRNPTAKTILELVRSYDGDHICYDHFAFRTFGVNGYGINSLSDFFTDFGYLPREELRFPAKKLRALWFSPPTNDGYSGTGTYGPLPRIFISELLVDELTTQSQEIIHKYIKTSGNGNNHAAIASTSGELTWEKPIYSDFQILSRESEYAAWTLVNGYALNHATIATHRLESDIRSINKFNKFVEDNGFKLNSEGGILKVSPDGLLQQSSTVADSSLFTFADGITESIPRSYIEFAERLLLPQFKDLQDEEVKEYHRRDGFEVGNADKIFESTSKDQLTRRSA
;
A
#
# COMPACT_ATOMS: atom_id res chain seq x y z
N MET A 1 -77.03 -37.65 8.38
CA MET A 1 -75.73 -38.32 8.17
C MET A 1 -74.62 -37.32 8.45
N SER A 2 -73.57 -37.82 9.09
CA SER A 2 -72.41 -37.17 9.72
C SER A 2 -71.66 -36.11 8.90
N THR A 3 -71.12 -35.08 9.56
CA THR A 3 -69.69 -34.62 9.54
C THR A 3 -69.62 -33.24 10.23
N ALA A 4 -69.17 -33.08 11.47
CA ALA A 4 -67.82 -33.22 12.06
C ALA A 4 -66.86 -32.04 11.73
N THR A 5 -66.78 -31.10 12.70
CA THR A 5 -65.60 -30.45 13.31
C THR A 5 -64.32 -30.18 12.51
N ALA A 6 -63.80 -28.94 12.63
CA ALA A 6 -62.46 -28.67 13.16
C ALA A 6 -62.26 -27.18 13.53
N THR A 7 -61.98 -26.92 14.79
CA THR A 7 -61.64 -25.61 15.37
C THR A 7 -60.11 -25.48 15.45
N LEU A 8 -59.56 -24.34 15.02
CA LEU A 8 -58.13 -24.03 15.12
C LEU A 8 -57.70 -23.84 16.59
N ALA A 9 -56.68 -24.56 17.02
CA ALA A 9 -55.94 -24.31 18.26
C ALA A 9 -54.59 -23.65 17.92
N ALA A 10 -54.37 -22.44 18.47
CA ALA A 10 -53.12 -21.70 18.39
C ALA A 10 -52.12 -22.25 19.42
N ALA A 11 -50.93 -22.65 18.95
CA ALA A 11 -49.81 -23.05 19.80
C ALA A 11 -49.04 -21.80 20.27
N ARG A 12 -49.02 -21.57 21.58
CA ARG A 12 -48.12 -20.62 22.26
C ARG A 12 -46.78 -21.31 22.55
N SER A 13 -45.67 -20.72 22.11
CA SER A 13 -44.31 -21.13 22.51
C SER A 13 -43.85 -20.34 23.74
N PRO A 14 -43.08 -20.93 24.67
CA PRO A 14 -42.67 -20.27 25.91
C PRO A 14 -41.41 -19.42 25.71
N ALA A 15 -41.40 -18.26 26.36
CA ALA A 15 -40.24 -17.38 26.45
C ALA A 15 -39.18 -17.97 27.39
N VAL A 16 -37.95 -18.13 26.90
CA VAL A 16 -36.78 -18.48 27.71
C VAL A 16 -36.05 -17.18 28.06
N ALA A 17 -36.02 -16.85 29.35
CA ALA A 17 -35.22 -15.78 29.91
C ALA A 17 -33.76 -16.26 30.05
N LEU A 18 -32.84 -15.61 29.34
CA LEU A 18 -31.39 -15.80 29.51
C LEU A 18 -30.83 -14.65 30.36
N LEU A 19 -30.44 -14.97 31.59
CA LEU A 19 -29.68 -14.09 32.48
C LEU A 19 -28.28 -13.84 31.89
N SER A 20 -27.95 -12.56 31.68
CA SER A 20 -26.61 -12.11 31.31
C SER A 20 -25.68 -12.06 32.53
N LEU A 21 -24.78 -13.03 32.66
CA LEU A 21 -23.62 -12.95 33.55
C LEU A 21 -22.48 -12.21 32.85
N ARG A 22 -22.40 -10.88 33.07
CA ARG A 22 -21.21 -10.08 32.70
C ARG A 22 -20.07 -10.39 33.68
N ARG A 23 -19.12 -11.24 33.29
CA ARG A 23 -17.78 -11.27 33.92
C ARG A 23 -16.93 -10.17 33.29
N ARG A 24 -16.58 -9.15 34.09
CA ARG A 24 -15.55 -8.15 33.76
C ARG A 24 -14.18 -8.84 33.77
N ALA A 25 -13.46 -8.80 32.65
CA ALA A 25 -12.02 -9.04 32.62
C ALA A 25 -11.28 -7.81 33.16
N PRO A 26 -10.17 -7.95 33.89
CA PRO A 26 -9.41 -6.81 34.39
C PRO A 26 -8.60 -6.16 33.27
N ALA A 27 -8.51 -4.84 33.30
CA ALA A 27 -7.74 -4.03 32.37
C ALA A 27 -6.23 -4.36 32.51
N ALA A 28 -5.57 -4.61 31.38
CA ALA A 28 -4.12 -4.71 31.31
C ALA A 28 -3.49 -3.33 31.56
N ALA A 29 -2.53 -3.28 32.49
CA ALA A 29 -1.77 -2.06 32.80
C ALA A 29 -0.81 -1.70 31.64
N PRO A 30 -0.52 -0.41 31.40
CA PRO A 30 0.38 0.00 30.34
C PRO A 30 1.84 -0.35 30.68
N ILE A 31 2.53 -0.93 29.70
CA ILE A 31 3.96 -1.22 29.76
C ILE A 31 4.72 0.10 29.69
N ARG A 32 5.47 0.42 30.74
CA ARG A 32 6.36 1.59 30.83
C ARG A 32 7.72 1.24 30.19
N PHE A 33 8.12 1.96 29.14
CA PHE A 33 9.50 1.93 28.66
C PHE A 33 10.39 2.82 29.54
N PRO A 34 11.61 2.41 29.93
CA PRO A 34 12.54 3.26 30.65
C PRO A 34 13.12 4.33 29.71
N GLY A 35 13.14 5.57 30.18
CA GLY A 35 13.46 6.76 29.40
C GLY A 35 14.93 6.87 28.97
N LEU A 36 15.14 7.38 27.77
CA LEU A 36 16.43 7.94 27.36
C LEU A 36 16.55 9.38 27.87
N ARG A 37 17.63 9.64 28.61
CA ARG A 37 18.11 10.99 28.93
C ARG A 37 18.52 11.70 27.63
N VAL A 38 18.00 12.91 27.45
CA VAL A 38 18.43 13.86 26.43
C VAL A 38 19.82 14.39 26.80
N VAL A 39 20.80 14.18 25.93
CA VAL A 39 22.03 14.97 25.90
C VAL A 39 22.14 15.60 24.52
N SER A 40 22.21 16.93 24.53
CA SER A 40 22.37 17.80 23.38
C SER A 40 23.72 17.59 22.69
N GLY A 41 23.74 17.49 21.36
CA GLY A 41 24.96 17.41 20.57
C GLY A 41 24.69 17.16 19.10
N CYS A 42 24.63 18.23 18.32
CA CYS A 42 24.44 18.22 16.88
C CYS A 42 25.64 17.54 16.17
N ARG A 43 25.44 16.36 15.58
CA ARG A 43 26.27 15.79 14.50
C ARG A 43 25.40 14.92 13.59
N HIS A 44 25.41 15.23 12.29
CA HIS A 44 24.84 14.37 11.26
C HIS A 44 25.61 13.04 11.24
N ILE A 45 24.98 11.97 11.73
CA ILE A 45 25.47 10.60 11.61
C ILE A 45 24.53 9.89 10.64
N ALA A 46 25.06 9.59 9.44
CA ALA A 46 24.48 8.59 8.56
C ALA A 46 24.57 7.24 9.27
N MET A 47 23.43 6.71 9.73
CA MET A 47 23.35 5.37 10.30
C MET A 47 23.23 4.38 9.15
N ALA A 48 24.35 3.77 8.76
CA ALA A 48 24.32 2.50 8.05
C ALA A 48 23.72 1.44 9.01
N SER A 49 22.49 1.01 8.73
CA SER A 49 21.84 -0.05 9.49
C SER A 49 22.61 -1.37 9.27
N ALA A 50 23.38 -1.78 10.28
CA ALA A 50 23.95 -3.11 10.33
C ALA A 50 22.80 -4.12 10.44
N ALA A 51 22.59 -4.91 9.39
CA ALA A 51 21.61 -5.98 9.32
C ALA A 51 21.80 -6.97 10.48
N HIS A 52 21.09 -6.73 11.59
CA HIS A 52 20.89 -7.75 12.60
C HIS A 52 19.87 -8.71 11.99
N SER A 53 20.33 -9.88 11.59
CA SER A 53 19.50 -11.02 11.22
C SER A 53 18.58 -11.35 12.39
N ARG A 54 17.38 -10.77 12.40
CA ARG A 54 16.29 -11.22 13.27
C ARG A 54 15.92 -12.64 12.84
N ALA A 55 15.60 -13.48 13.82
CA ALA A 55 15.12 -14.84 13.56
C ALA A 55 13.98 -14.82 12.53
N PRO A 56 13.89 -15.81 11.63
CA PRO A 56 12.78 -15.91 10.70
C PRO A 56 11.46 -15.80 11.46
N THR A 57 10.57 -14.93 10.99
CA THR A 57 9.19 -14.86 11.50
C THR A 57 8.51 -16.20 11.26
N ASP A 58 7.73 -16.68 12.25
CA ASP A 58 6.97 -17.91 12.08
C ASP A 58 6.03 -17.80 10.86
N PRO A 59 5.92 -18.86 10.05
CA PRO A 59 4.99 -18.88 8.94
C PRO A 59 3.55 -18.80 9.46
N LEU A 60 2.68 -18.15 8.69
CA LEU A 60 1.27 -18.11 9.02
C LEU A 60 0.64 -19.51 9.02
N PRO A 61 -0.33 -19.79 9.91
CA PRO A 61 -1.18 -20.96 9.77
C PRO A 61 -1.83 -20.99 8.37
N LYS A 62 -1.93 -22.17 7.76
CA LYS A 62 -2.38 -22.33 6.35
C LYS A 62 -3.69 -21.61 6.03
N GLY A 63 -4.67 -21.64 6.94
CA GLY A 63 -5.93 -20.93 6.76
C GLY A 63 -5.79 -19.40 6.74
N ALA A 64 -4.91 -18.86 7.59
CA ALA A 64 -4.61 -17.43 7.64
C ALA A 64 -3.85 -16.96 6.40
N ASP A 65 -2.87 -17.75 5.91
CA ASP A 65 -2.14 -17.45 4.67
C ASP A 65 -3.09 -17.40 3.46
N LEU A 66 -3.94 -18.41 3.27
CA LEU A 66 -4.90 -18.45 2.16
C LEU A 66 -5.90 -17.29 2.20
N PHE A 67 -6.40 -16.97 3.40
CA PHE A 67 -7.30 -15.84 3.60
C PHE A 67 -6.60 -14.50 3.29
N PHE A 68 -5.38 -14.30 3.80
CA PHE A 68 -4.59 -13.10 3.54
C PHE A 68 -4.35 -12.90 2.04
N ARG A 69 -3.92 -13.95 1.34
CA ARG A 69 -3.72 -13.94 -0.13
C ARG A 69 -4.98 -13.56 -0.88
N ALA A 70 -6.13 -14.09 -0.48
CA ALA A 70 -7.41 -13.72 -1.07
C ALA A 70 -7.75 -12.23 -0.85
N VAL A 71 -7.43 -11.68 0.32
CA VAL A 71 -7.63 -10.25 0.63
C VAL A 71 -6.75 -9.37 -0.24
N ILE A 72 -5.43 -9.61 -0.29
CA ILE A 72 -4.53 -8.80 -1.14
C ILE A 72 -4.80 -8.99 -2.64
N SER A 73 -5.31 -10.16 -3.06
CA SER A 73 -5.80 -10.38 -4.43
C SER A 73 -7.04 -9.52 -4.73
N ASN A 74 -7.93 -9.28 -3.77
CA ASN A 74 -9.06 -8.37 -3.98
C ASN A 74 -8.61 -6.90 -4.04
N MET A 75 -7.61 -6.48 -3.25
CA MET A 75 -6.99 -5.16 -3.40
C MET A 75 -6.38 -4.98 -4.80
N GLU A 76 -5.68 -6.01 -5.30
CA GLU A 76 -5.14 -6.04 -6.66
C GLU A 76 -6.25 -5.98 -7.73
N LYS A 77 -7.36 -6.72 -7.59
CA LYS A 77 -8.48 -6.67 -8.54
C LYS A 77 -9.06 -5.26 -8.67
N VAL A 78 -9.28 -4.56 -7.55
CA VAL A 78 -9.73 -3.17 -7.56
C VAL A 78 -8.71 -2.30 -8.31
N TYR A 79 -7.43 -2.45 -7.99
CA TYR A 79 -6.34 -1.74 -8.66
C TYR A 79 -6.33 -1.99 -10.17
N LEU A 80 -6.33 -3.23 -10.64
CA LEU A 80 -6.27 -3.55 -12.07
C LEU A 80 -7.54 -3.13 -12.82
N SER A 81 -8.70 -3.08 -12.15
CA SER A 81 -9.94 -2.59 -12.77
C SER A 81 -9.95 -1.08 -13.05
N ARG A 82 -9.13 -0.32 -12.33
CA ARG A 82 -9.07 1.16 -12.39
C ARG A 82 -7.84 1.68 -13.13
N ASN A 83 -6.85 0.82 -13.38
CA ASN A 83 -5.53 1.20 -13.89
C ASN A 83 -5.19 0.34 -15.12
N PRO A 84 -5.74 0.68 -16.31
CA PRO A 84 -5.51 -0.08 -17.53
C PRO A 84 -4.02 -0.19 -17.89
N THR A 85 -3.20 0.84 -17.65
CA THR A 85 -1.76 0.80 -17.92
C THR A 85 -1.08 -0.31 -17.13
N ALA A 86 -1.35 -0.39 -15.83
CA ALA A 86 -0.79 -1.42 -14.97
C ALA A 86 -1.22 -2.82 -15.40
N LYS A 87 -2.51 -3.00 -15.71
CA LYS A 87 -3.06 -4.27 -16.17
C LYS A 87 -2.39 -4.73 -17.47
N THR A 88 -2.29 -3.85 -18.46
CA THR A 88 -1.68 -4.19 -19.75
C THR A 88 -0.19 -4.49 -19.62
N ILE A 89 0.55 -3.76 -18.78
CA ILE A 89 1.97 -4.06 -18.54
C ILE A 89 2.15 -5.45 -17.91
N LEU A 90 1.32 -5.83 -16.93
CA LEU A 90 1.38 -7.17 -16.33
C LEU A 90 1.08 -8.27 -17.36
N GLU A 91 0.12 -8.06 -18.24
CA GLU A 91 -0.22 -8.99 -19.34
C GLU A 91 0.93 -9.12 -20.35
N LEU A 92 1.57 -8.00 -20.72
CA LEU A 92 2.72 -7.97 -21.62
C LEU A 92 3.93 -8.66 -21.02
N VAL A 93 4.25 -8.39 -19.75
CA VAL A 93 5.36 -9.06 -19.04
C VAL A 93 5.09 -10.56 -18.97
N ARG A 94 3.88 -10.99 -18.64
CA ARG A 94 3.53 -12.41 -18.59
C ARG A 94 3.65 -13.08 -19.96
N SER A 95 3.32 -12.37 -21.03
CA SER A 95 3.44 -12.87 -22.40
C SER A 95 4.90 -12.98 -22.87
N TYR A 96 5.77 -12.07 -22.42
CA TYR A 96 7.19 -12.03 -22.80
C TYR A 96 8.07 -12.94 -21.94
N ASP A 97 7.86 -12.91 -20.63
CA ASP A 97 8.71 -13.58 -19.63
C ASP A 97 8.17 -14.93 -19.16
N GLY A 98 6.87 -15.18 -19.36
CA GLY A 98 6.16 -16.31 -18.76
C GLY A 98 5.54 -15.98 -17.40
N ASP A 99 5.08 -17.01 -16.69
CA ASP A 99 4.42 -16.85 -15.40
C ASP A 99 5.43 -16.77 -14.24
N HIS A 100 6.22 -15.68 -14.21
CA HIS A 100 7.25 -15.45 -13.18
C HIS A 100 7.08 -14.14 -12.40
N ILE A 101 6.01 -13.36 -12.68
CA ILE A 101 5.79 -12.07 -12.03
C ILE A 101 5.68 -12.23 -10.51
N CYS A 102 6.60 -11.61 -9.78
CA CYS A 102 6.55 -11.49 -8.32
C CYS A 102 6.37 -10.02 -7.95
N TYR A 103 5.58 -9.75 -6.90
CA TYR A 103 5.45 -8.40 -6.39
C TYR A 103 6.52 -8.11 -5.33
N ASP A 104 7.33 -7.07 -5.57
CA ASP A 104 8.32 -6.58 -4.60
C ASP A 104 7.62 -5.97 -3.38
N HIS A 105 6.68 -5.08 -3.64
CA HIS A 105 5.90 -4.40 -2.61
C HIS A 105 4.56 -3.87 -3.12
N PHE A 106 3.67 -3.60 -2.17
CA PHE A 106 2.44 -2.83 -2.33
C PHE A 106 2.53 -1.54 -1.52
N ALA A 107 2.01 -0.44 -2.07
CA ALA A 107 2.04 0.86 -1.39
C ALA A 107 0.66 1.47 -1.18
N PHE A 108 0.50 2.16 -0.05
CA PHE A 108 -0.73 2.83 0.35
C PHE A 108 -0.46 4.26 0.84
N ARG A 109 -1.46 5.12 0.64
CA ARG A 109 -1.46 6.52 1.10
C ARG A 109 -2.62 6.72 2.07
N THR A 110 -2.36 7.48 3.13
CA THR A 110 -3.31 7.72 4.21
C THR A 110 -3.24 9.17 4.73
N PHE A 111 -4.21 9.59 5.54
CA PHE A 111 -4.19 10.88 6.25
C PHE A 111 -3.78 10.67 7.71
N GLY A 112 -2.67 11.26 8.13
CA GLY A 112 -2.14 11.15 9.50
C GLY A 112 -2.92 11.98 10.51
N VAL A 113 -4.22 11.69 10.69
CA VAL A 113 -5.09 12.41 11.61
C VAL A 113 -6.21 11.50 12.12
N ASN A 114 -6.58 11.64 13.40
CA ASN A 114 -7.72 10.94 14.03
C ASN A 114 -7.78 9.42 13.77
N GLY A 115 -6.61 8.76 13.70
CA GLY A 115 -6.52 7.31 13.48
C GLY A 115 -6.70 6.86 12.03
N TYR A 116 -6.77 7.77 11.05
CA TYR A 116 -6.83 7.47 9.60
C TYR A 116 -5.45 7.31 8.94
N GLY A 117 -4.37 7.36 9.73
CA GLY A 117 -2.99 7.29 9.26
C GLY A 117 -2.51 5.86 9.02
N ILE A 118 -1.19 5.64 9.12
CA ILE A 118 -0.53 4.35 8.89
C ILE A 118 -1.21 3.21 9.66
N ASN A 119 -1.56 3.46 10.92
CA ASN A 119 -2.12 2.43 11.81
C ASN A 119 -3.47 1.88 11.33
N SER A 120 -4.27 2.68 10.61
CA SER A 120 -5.58 2.23 10.12
C SER A 120 -5.49 1.01 9.21
N LEU A 121 -4.36 0.88 8.51
CA LEU A 121 -4.12 -0.18 7.55
C LEU A 121 -3.02 -1.16 8.02
N SER A 122 -2.02 -0.69 8.77
CA SER A 122 -0.93 -1.57 9.24
C SER A 122 -1.42 -2.66 10.19
N ASP A 123 -2.43 -2.38 11.01
CA ASP A 123 -2.96 -3.32 11.99
C ASP A 123 -3.40 -4.63 11.32
N PHE A 124 -4.08 -4.52 10.16
CA PHE A 124 -4.44 -5.67 9.32
C PHE A 124 -3.20 -6.48 8.92
N PHE A 125 -2.15 -5.85 8.41
CA PHE A 125 -0.95 -6.57 7.98
C PHE A 125 -0.22 -7.22 9.17
N THR A 126 -0.13 -6.53 10.32
CA THR A 126 0.50 -7.08 11.52
C THR A 126 -0.27 -8.25 12.11
N ASP A 127 -1.61 -8.26 12.01
CA ASP A 127 -2.44 -9.43 12.37
C ASP A 127 -2.10 -10.65 11.50
N PHE A 128 -1.59 -10.43 10.28
CA PHE A 128 -1.06 -11.47 9.38
C PHE A 128 0.48 -11.54 9.41
N GLY A 129 1.10 -11.25 10.55
CA GLY A 129 2.50 -11.56 10.81
C GLY A 129 3.53 -10.66 10.12
N TYR A 130 3.09 -9.58 9.48
CA TYR A 130 4.03 -8.57 8.99
C TYR A 130 4.70 -7.85 10.16
N LEU A 131 5.98 -7.53 9.99
CA LEU A 131 6.74 -6.79 11.00
C LEU A 131 7.03 -5.36 10.54
N PRO A 132 6.80 -4.34 11.38
CA PRO A 132 7.22 -2.98 11.08
C PRO A 132 8.74 -2.89 11.03
N ARG A 133 9.23 -2.07 10.10
CA ARG A 133 10.66 -1.85 9.84
C ARG A 133 10.97 -0.37 9.94
N GLU A 134 11.90 0.15 9.16
CA GLU A 134 12.37 1.53 9.27
C GLU A 134 11.29 2.56 8.89
N GLU A 135 11.28 3.68 9.60
CA GLU A 135 10.47 4.86 9.27
C GLU A 135 11.24 5.74 8.26
N LEU A 136 10.52 6.29 7.29
CA LEU A 136 11.01 7.27 6.32
C LEU A 136 10.26 8.59 6.50
N ARG A 137 10.95 9.72 6.30
CA ARG A 137 10.37 11.06 6.39
C ARG A 137 10.66 11.87 5.14
N PHE A 138 9.65 12.63 4.70
CA PHE A 138 9.70 13.49 3.53
C PHE A 138 9.25 14.90 3.92
N PRO A 139 10.12 15.69 4.57
CA PRO A 139 9.73 16.98 5.15
C PRO A 139 9.13 17.95 4.13
N ALA A 140 9.69 17.99 2.91
CA ALA A 140 9.19 18.87 1.85
C ALA A 140 7.76 18.53 1.42
N LYS A 141 7.38 17.25 1.47
CA LYS A 141 6.04 16.76 1.14
C LYS A 141 5.12 16.63 2.35
N LYS A 142 5.64 16.92 3.56
CA LYS A 142 4.94 16.73 4.84
C LYS A 142 4.46 15.29 5.02
N LEU A 143 5.28 14.31 4.65
CA LEU A 143 4.93 12.88 4.75
C LEU A 143 5.83 12.13 5.71
N ARG A 144 5.25 11.08 6.29
CA ARG A 144 5.93 10.01 7.01
C ARG A 144 5.52 8.68 6.40
N ALA A 145 6.42 7.70 6.38
CA ALA A 145 6.11 6.36 5.93
C ALA A 145 6.75 5.31 6.82
N LEU A 146 6.13 4.13 6.87
CA LEU A 146 6.65 2.94 7.51
C LEU A 146 6.51 1.78 6.52
N TRP A 147 7.50 0.91 6.45
CA TRP A 147 7.39 -0.30 5.66
C TRP A 147 7.38 -1.55 6.54
N PHE A 148 6.81 -2.62 5.99
CA PHE A 148 6.58 -3.86 6.70
C PHE A 148 7.10 -5.03 5.88
N SER A 149 7.91 -5.87 6.53
CA SER A 149 8.39 -7.11 5.92
C SER A 149 7.38 -8.24 6.14
N PRO A 150 7.13 -9.10 5.13
CA PRO A 150 6.19 -10.20 5.24
C PRO A 150 6.69 -11.28 6.22
N PRO A 151 5.78 -12.13 6.75
CA PRO A 151 6.17 -13.35 7.45
C PRO A 151 6.87 -14.33 6.48
N THR A 152 7.56 -15.34 7.02
CA THR A 152 8.19 -16.40 6.19
C THR A 152 7.12 -17.13 5.38
N ASN A 153 7.33 -17.26 4.07
CA ASN A 153 6.30 -17.81 3.17
C ASN A 153 6.88 -18.66 2.02
N ASP A 154 7.99 -19.35 2.24
CA ASP A 154 8.75 -20.11 1.23
C ASP A 154 7.98 -21.26 0.54
N GLY A 155 6.79 -21.61 1.03
CA GLY A 155 5.91 -22.65 0.47
C GLY A 155 4.88 -22.14 -0.54
N TYR A 156 5.07 -20.96 -1.14
CA TYR A 156 4.17 -20.42 -2.17
C TYR A 156 4.18 -21.30 -3.44
N SER A 157 3.09 -21.28 -4.20
CA SER A 157 2.91 -22.16 -5.37
C SER A 157 2.48 -21.44 -6.65
N GLY A 158 2.54 -20.11 -6.68
CA GLY A 158 2.12 -19.32 -7.84
C GLY A 158 2.90 -18.01 -7.98
N THR A 159 2.31 -17.07 -8.70
CA THR A 159 2.85 -15.73 -8.97
C THR A 159 1.93 -14.62 -8.43
N GLY A 160 2.35 -13.36 -8.56
CA GLY A 160 1.61 -12.21 -8.05
C GLY A 160 1.32 -12.36 -6.56
N THR A 161 0.07 -12.22 -6.16
CA THR A 161 -0.36 -12.39 -4.75
C THR A 161 -0.27 -13.82 -4.21
N TYR A 162 -0.10 -14.82 -5.08
CA TYR A 162 0.07 -16.23 -4.72
C TYR A 162 1.54 -16.70 -4.80
N GLY A 163 2.47 -15.78 -5.09
CA GLY A 163 3.91 -16.00 -5.01
C GLY A 163 4.51 -15.59 -3.66
N PRO A 164 5.78 -15.16 -3.63
CA PRO A 164 6.36 -14.54 -2.44
C PRO A 164 5.49 -13.35 -2.01
N LEU A 165 5.18 -13.25 -0.71
CA LEU A 165 4.38 -12.14 -0.22
C LEU A 165 5.13 -10.81 -0.41
N PRO A 166 4.46 -9.75 -0.92
CA PRO A 166 5.08 -8.45 -1.13
C PRO A 166 5.42 -7.76 0.20
N ARG A 167 6.42 -6.90 0.21
CA ARG A 167 6.57 -5.91 1.31
C ARG A 167 5.40 -4.93 1.27
N ILE A 168 5.08 -4.28 2.38
CA ILE A 168 4.05 -3.24 2.42
C ILE A 168 4.68 -1.90 2.76
N PHE A 169 4.40 -0.86 1.98
CA PHE A 169 4.82 0.52 2.22
C PHE A 169 3.59 1.37 2.51
N ILE A 170 3.48 1.93 3.73
CA ILE A 170 2.33 2.77 4.10
C ILE A 170 2.84 4.15 4.44
N SER A 171 2.29 5.15 3.75
CA SER A 171 2.58 6.56 3.99
C SER A 171 1.38 7.28 4.56
N GLU A 172 1.64 8.32 5.34
CA GLU A 172 0.63 9.26 5.85
C GLU A 172 1.06 10.70 5.63
N LEU A 173 0.08 11.54 5.32
CA LEU A 173 0.23 13.00 5.32
C LEU A 173 0.18 13.53 6.75
N LEU A 174 1.15 14.34 7.13
CA LEU A 174 1.17 15.08 8.39
C LEU A 174 0.20 16.26 8.27
N VAL A 175 -1.07 16.02 8.57
CA VAL A 175 -2.17 16.97 8.32
C VAL A 175 -1.98 18.25 9.11
N ASP A 176 -1.46 18.17 10.33
CA ASP A 176 -1.16 19.29 11.22
C ASP A 176 -0.10 20.25 10.68
N GLU A 177 0.72 19.82 9.71
CA GLU A 177 1.69 20.68 9.03
C GLU A 177 1.10 21.44 7.82
N LEU A 178 -0.16 21.20 7.45
CA LEU A 178 -0.85 21.91 6.35
C LEU A 178 -1.39 23.28 6.78
N THR A 179 -1.86 24.08 5.83
CA THR A 179 -2.64 25.29 6.13
C THR A 179 -3.93 24.94 6.87
N THR A 180 -4.42 25.87 7.70
CA THR A 180 -5.70 25.70 8.42
C THR A 180 -6.85 25.36 7.47
N GLN A 181 -6.89 25.96 6.28
CA GLN A 181 -7.92 25.69 5.28
C GLN A 181 -7.90 24.22 4.83
N SER A 182 -6.73 23.66 4.51
CA SER A 182 -6.60 22.27 4.10
C SER A 182 -6.87 21.30 5.26
N GLN A 183 -6.45 21.66 6.48
CA GLN A 183 -6.78 20.90 7.69
C GLN A 183 -8.30 20.80 7.89
N GLU A 184 -9.02 21.92 7.81
CA GLU A 184 -10.48 21.97 7.95
C GLU A 184 -11.18 21.11 6.90
N ILE A 185 -10.72 21.16 5.65
CA ILE A 185 -11.25 20.31 4.56
C ILE A 185 -11.05 18.83 4.89
N ILE A 186 -9.84 18.41 5.26
CA ILE A 186 -9.57 17.00 5.59
C ILE A 186 -10.42 16.58 6.79
N HIS A 187 -10.46 17.38 7.85
CA HIS A 187 -11.25 17.10 9.05
C HIS A 187 -12.74 16.98 8.76
N LYS A 188 -13.28 17.76 7.80
CA LYS A 188 -14.67 17.63 7.34
C LYS A 188 -14.95 16.21 6.83
N TYR A 189 -14.12 15.71 5.91
CA TYR A 189 -14.31 14.36 5.35
C TYR A 189 -14.08 13.27 6.38
N ILE A 190 -13.02 13.38 7.20
CA ILE A 190 -12.75 12.42 8.28
C ILE A 190 -13.93 12.30 9.25
N LYS A 191 -14.59 13.42 9.57
CA LYS A 191 -15.79 13.41 10.43
C LYS A 191 -16.94 12.60 9.83
N THR A 192 -17.16 12.69 8.52
CA THR A 192 -18.24 11.95 7.82
C THR A 192 -17.98 10.44 7.79
N SER A 193 -16.71 10.05 7.79
CA SER A 193 -16.28 8.65 7.79
C SER A 193 -16.50 7.95 9.15
N GLY A 194 -16.65 8.70 10.24
CA GLY A 194 -16.85 8.14 11.57
C GLY A 194 -15.71 7.19 11.96
N ASN A 195 -16.04 5.91 12.15
CA ASN A 195 -15.07 4.86 12.50
C ASN A 195 -14.55 4.07 11.28
N GLY A 196 -14.70 4.61 10.07
CA GLY A 196 -14.26 3.96 8.83
C GLY A 196 -12.77 3.57 8.82
N ASN A 197 -11.94 4.27 9.59
CA ASN A 197 -10.52 3.92 9.79
C ASN A 197 -10.31 2.51 10.37
N ASN A 198 -11.25 1.97 11.16
CA ASN A 198 -11.16 0.60 11.69
C ASN A 198 -11.40 -0.47 10.62
N HIS A 199 -11.76 -0.06 9.40
CA HIS A 199 -12.15 -0.95 8.30
C HIS A 199 -11.41 -0.59 7.00
N ALA A 200 -10.22 0.01 7.09
CA ALA A 200 -9.44 0.46 5.94
C ALA A 200 -9.13 -0.68 4.94
N ALA A 201 -8.81 -1.88 5.43
CA ALA A 201 -8.59 -3.06 4.59
C ALA A 201 -9.85 -3.44 3.79
N ILE A 202 -11.04 -3.35 4.41
CA ILE A 202 -12.32 -3.60 3.73
C ILE A 202 -12.53 -2.56 2.62
N ALA A 203 -12.34 -1.28 2.93
CA ALA A 203 -12.45 -0.19 1.97
C ALA A 203 -11.48 -0.37 0.78
N SER A 204 -10.26 -0.83 1.04
CA SER A 204 -9.27 -1.15 0.00
C SER A 204 -9.73 -2.30 -0.90
N THR A 205 -10.27 -3.38 -0.32
CA THR A 205 -10.75 -4.54 -1.09
C THR A 205 -12.04 -4.29 -1.87
N SER A 206 -12.88 -3.36 -1.44
CA SER A 206 -14.11 -2.96 -2.15
C SER A 206 -13.91 -1.77 -3.08
N GLY A 207 -12.79 -1.05 -2.93
CA GLY A 207 -12.50 0.17 -3.67
C GLY A 207 -13.34 1.37 -3.26
N GLU A 208 -13.89 1.37 -2.04
CA GLU A 208 -14.79 2.42 -1.56
C GLU A 208 -14.04 3.51 -0.79
N LEU A 209 -14.56 4.73 -0.83
CA LEU A 209 -14.18 5.77 0.12
C LEU A 209 -14.94 5.55 1.43
N THR A 210 -14.27 5.75 2.56
CA THR A 210 -14.95 5.65 3.86
C THR A 210 -15.65 6.96 4.25
N TRP A 211 -15.23 8.08 3.69
CA TRP A 211 -15.89 9.39 3.81
C TRP A 211 -16.87 9.65 2.68
N GLU A 212 -17.69 10.69 2.84
CA GLU A 212 -18.58 11.15 1.78
C GLU A 212 -17.80 11.55 0.52
N LYS A 213 -18.43 11.39 -0.65
CA LYS A 213 -17.85 11.81 -1.91
C LYS A 213 -17.49 13.30 -1.87
N PRO A 214 -16.26 13.71 -2.25
CA PRO A 214 -15.86 15.10 -2.18
C PRO A 214 -16.57 15.99 -3.19
N ILE A 215 -16.65 17.28 -2.88
CA ILE A 215 -16.98 18.35 -3.84
C ILE A 215 -15.72 18.82 -4.58
N TYR A 216 -15.87 19.33 -5.79
CA TYR A 216 -14.71 19.66 -6.63
C TYR A 216 -13.87 20.80 -6.05
N SER A 217 -14.50 21.81 -5.44
CA SER A 217 -13.79 22.96 -4.87
C SER A 217 -12.79 22.57 -3.78
N ASP A 218 -13.14 21.58 -2.93
CA ASP A 218 -12.24 21.09 -1.90
C ASP A 218 -11.04 20.34 -2.49
N PHE A 219 -11.32 19.49 -3.47
CA PHE A 219 -10.27 18.78 -4.20
C PHE A 219 -9.29 19.77 -4.85
N GLN A 220 -9.78 20.87 -5.44
CA GLN A 220 -8.93 21.91 -6.01
C GLN A 220 -8.07 22.61 -4.96
N ILE A 221 -8.63 22.92 -3.78
CA ILE A 221 -7.86 23.56 -2.70
C ILE A 221 -6.74 22.62 -2.24
N LEU A 222 -7.05 21.35 -1.95
CA LEU A 222 -6.03 20.37 -1.57
C LEU A 222 -4.99 20.19 -2.67
N SER A 223 -5.40 20.11 -3.93
CA SER A 223 -4.47 19.91 -5.06
C SER A 223 -3.44 21.03 -5.21
N ARG A 224 -3.77 22.26 -4.79
CA ARG A 224 -2.84 23.40 -4.85
C ARG A 224 -1.79 23.37 -3.75
N GLU A 225 -2.09 22.75 -2.60
CA GLU A 225 -1.16 22.67 -1.47
C GLU A 225 -0.42 21.32 -1.42
N SER A 226 -1.14 20.22 -1.65
CA SER A 226 -0.64 18.86 -1.55
C SER A 226 -1.39 17.94 -2.53
N GLU A 227 -0.71 17.59 -3.62
CA GLU A 227 -1.21 16.61 -4.57
C GLU A 227 -1.42 15.22 -3.92
N TYR A 228 -0.62 14.90 -2.90
CA TYR A 228 -0.82 13.71 -2.07
C TYR A 228 -2.19 13.76 -1.35
N ALA A 229 -2.54 14.90 -0.76
CA ALA A 229 -3.83 15.08 -0.07
C ALA A 229 -4.99 14.94 -1.06
N ALA A 230 -4.90 15.58 -2.22
CA ALA A 230 -5.90 15.49 -3.28
C ALA A 230 -6.08 14.05 -3.78
N TRP A 231 -4.97 13.34 -4.02
CA TRP A 231 -5.00 11.93 -4.43
C TRP A 231 -5.70 11.07 -3.38
N THR A 232 -5.34 11.24 -2.11
CA THR A 232 -5.88 10.47 -1.00
C THR A 232 -7.38 10.73 -0.86
N LEU A 233 -7.83 11.99 -1.00
CA LEU A 233 -9.25 12.36 -0.89
C LEU A 233 -10.16 11.59 -1.88
N VAL A 234 -9.70 11.33 -3.10
CA VAL A 234 -10.52 10.70 -4.17
C VAL A 234 -10.21 9.21 -4.41
N ASN A 235 -9.14 8.67 -3.81
CA ASN A 235 -8.78 7.26 -3.93
C ASN A 235 -8.83 6.49 -2.59
N GLY A 236 -8.87 7.18 -1.44
CA GLY A 236 -8.96 6.57 -0.12
C GLY A 236 -7.83 5.57 0.13
N TYR A 237 -8.20 4.39 0.64
CA TYR A 237 -7.27 3.28 0.95
C TYR A 237 -6.97 2.37 -0.26
N ALA A 238 -7.29 2.79 -1.48
CA ALA A 238 -6.94 2.01 -2.67
C ALA A 238 -5.42 1.77 -2.75
N LEU A 239 -5.03 0.62 -3.30
CA LEU A 239 -3.64 0.32 -3.60
C LEU A 239 -3.06 1.39 -4.54
N ASN A 240 -2.08 2.15 -4.05
CA ASN A 240 -1.47 3.26 -4.80
C ASN A 240 -0.59 2.75 -5.95
N HIS A 241 0.12 1.65 -5.72
CA HIS A 241 0.81 0.90 -6.77
C HIS A 241 1.18 -0.50 -6.28
N ALA A 242 1.33 -1.40 -7.24
CA ALA A 242 2.07 -2.64 -7.10
C ALA A 242 3.42 -2.51 -7.80
N THR A 243 4.40 -3.28 -7.35
CA THR A 243 5.78 -3.20 -7.87
C THR A 243 6.24 -4.56 -8.38
N ILE A 244 6.66 -4.65 -9.65
CA ILE A 244 7.26 -5.88 -10.20
C ILE A 244 8.71 -5.98 -9.73
N ALA A 245 9.06 -7.13 -9.13
CA ALA A 245 10.45 -7.46 -8.81
C ALA A 245 11.18 -7.96 -10.07
N THR A 246 11.84 -7.07 -10.81
CA THR A 246 12.42 -7.43 -12.12
C THR A 246 13.49 -8.50 -11.98
N HIS A 247 14.27 -8.50 -10.89
CA HIS A 247 15.31 -9.50 -10.63
C HIS A 247 14.79 -10.94 -10.47
N ARG A 248 13.47 -11.14 -10.39
CA ARG A 248 12.80 -12.45 -10.34
C ARG A 248 12.21 -12.89 -11.67
N LEU A 249 12.31 -12.07 -12.71
CA LEU A 249 11.99 -12.44 -14.08
C LEU A 249 13.13 -13.29 -14.66
N GLU A 250 12.79 -14.13 -15.65
CA GLU A 250 13.74 -15.12 -16.21
C GLU A 250 14.36 -14.63 -17.53
N SER A 251 13.62 -13.88 -18.32
CA SER A 251 14.08 -13.32 -19.59
C SER A 251 15.01 -12.12 -19.37
N ASP A 252 15.41 -11.50 -20.47
CA ASP A 252 16.39 -10.43 -20.44
C ASP A 252 15.86 -9.12 -19.83
N ILE A 253 14.53 -8.96 -19.72
CA ILE A 253 13.91 -7.84 -18.99
C ILE A 253 14.04 -7.97 -17.46
N ARG A 254 14.74 -8.99 -16.94
CA ARG A 254 15.11 -9.03 -15.52
C ARG A 254 15.98 -7.84 -15.08
N SER A 255 16.78 -7.31 -16.00
CA SER A 255 17.53 -6.06 -15.79
C SER A 255 16.59 -4.88 -15.97
N ILE A 256 16.52 -3.99 -14.97
CA ILE A 256 15.57 -2.87 -14.95
C ILE A 256 15.77 -1.89 -16.12
N ASN A 257 16.99 -1.75 -16.63
CA ASN A 257 17.24 -0.91 -17.81
C ASN A 257 16.59 -1.50 -19.07
N LYS A 258 16.67 -2.82 -19.26
CA LYS A 258 15.98 -3.52 -20.35
C LYS A 258 14.48 -3.52 -20.13
N PHE A 259 14.03 -3.67 -18.88
CA PHE A 259 12.63 -3.57 -18.50
C PHE A 259 12.05 -2.19 -18.86
N ASN A 260 12.76 -1.11 -18.53
CA ASN A 260 12.34 0.25 -18.88
C ASN A 260 12.18 0.44 -20.37
N LYS A 261 13.18 0.00 -21.14
CA LYS A 261 13.10 0.01 -22.61
C LYS A 261 11.90 -0.80 -23.12
N PHE A 262 11.66 -1.99 -22.56
CA PHE A 262 10.51 -2.81 -22.91
C PHE A 262 9.18 -2.07 -22.66
N VAL A 263 9.04 -1.37 -21.53
CA VAL A 263 7.84 -0.59 -21.21
C VAL A 263 7.66 0.59 -22.18
N GLU A 264 8.73 1.32 -22.49
CA GLU A 264 8.70 2.46 -23.42
C GLU A 264 8.43 2.02 -24.87
N ASP A 265 9.05 0.93 -25.33
CA ASP A 265 8.85 0.36 -26.67
C ASP A 265 7.41 -0.14 -26.87
N ASN A 266 6.70 -0.50 -25.79
CA ASN A 266 5.27 -0.82 -25.78
C ASN A 266 4.36 0.42 -25.62
N GLY A 267 4.94 1.64 -25.65
CA GLY A 267 4.20 2.90 -25.71
C GLY A 267 3.79 3.50 -24.36
N PHE A 268 4.28 2.96 -23.24
CA PHE A 268 3.96 3.49 -21.90
C PHE A 268 4.99 4.52 -21.45
N LYS A 269 4.52 5.56 -20.75
CA LYS A 269 5.39 6.62 -20.22
C LYS A 269 5.91 6.27 -18.84
N LEU A 270 7.22 6.38 -18.66
CA LEU A 270 7.87 6.29 -17.36
C LEU A 270 7.99 7.68 -16.71
N ASN A 271 7.85 7.75 -15.39
CA ASN A 271 8.05 8.96 -14.60
C ASN A 271 9.48 9.48 -14.79
N SER A 272 9.64 10.72 -15.26
CA SER A 272 10.95 11.32 -15.53
C SER A 272 11.52 12.19 -14.41
N GLU A 273 10.77 12.43 -13.34
CA GLU A 273 11.24 13.26 -12.23
C GLU A 273 12.46 12.59 -11.58
N GLY A 274 13.59 13.29 -11.51
CA GLY A 274 14.88 12.70 -11.07
C GLY A 274 15.51 11.70 -12.05
N GLY A 275 15.08 11.68 -13.32
CA GLY A 275 15.47 10.67 -14.31
C GLY A 275 14.54 9.44 -14.26
N ILE A 276 14.47 8.65 -15.34
CA ILE A 276 13.57 7.48 -15.39
C ILE A 276 13.92 6.45 -14.30
N LEU A 277 15.21 6.15 -14.16
CA LEU A 277 15.74 5.23 -13.18
C LEU A 277 16.23 5.97 -11.94
N LYS A 278 15.63 5.68 -10.79
CA LYS A 278 16.04 6.17 -9.47
C LYS A 278 16.94 5.11 -8.85
N VAL A 279 18.12 5.52 -8.42
CA VAL A 279 19.15 4.61 -7.89
C VAL A 279 19.49 5.07 -6.49
N SER A 280 19.41 4.16 -5.52
CA SER A 280 19.81 4.44 -4.15
C SER A 280 21.31 4.82 -4.07
N PRO A 281 21.75 5.56 -3.04
CA PRO A 281 23.15 5.96 -2.90
C PRO A 281 24.14 4.78 -2.85
N ASP A 282 23.70 3.62 -2.35
CA ASP A 282 24.50 2.39 -2.35
C ASP A 282 24.52 1.67 -3.72
N GLY A 283 23.70 2.11 -4.68
CA GLY A 283 23.57 1.52 -6.02
C GLY A 283 22.73 0.24 -6.08
N LEU A 284 22.27 -0.27 -4.93
CA LEU A 284 21.73 -1.63 -4.81
C LEU A 284 20.19 -1.72 -4.90
N LEU A 285 19.50 -0.59 -4.81
CA LEU A 285 18.06 -0.49 -5.06
C LEU A 285 17.84 0.44 -6.24
N GLN A 286 17.33 -0.13 -7.34
CA GLN A 286 17.02 0.60 -8.56
C GLN A 286 15.52 0.52 -8.80
N GLN A 287 14.90 1.66 -9.05
CA GLN A 287 13.45 1.78 -9.17
C GLN A 287 13.06 2.67 -10.34
N SER A 288 11.93 2.35 -10.95
CA SER A 288 11.32 3.12 -12.02
C SER A 288 9.82 2.89 -11.97
N SER A 289 9.03 3.81 -12.50
CA SER A 289 7.58 3.70 -12.44
C SER A 289 6.94 4.33 -13.65
N THR A 290 5.73 3.87 -13.97
CA THR A 290 4.88 4.54 -14.93
C THR A 290 4.39 5.89 -14.40
N VAL A 291 3.99 6.77 -15.31
CA VAL A 291 3.08 7.87 -14.98
C VAL A 291 1.71 7.26 -14.66
N ALA A 292 1.03 7.76 -13.61
CA ALA A 292 -0.26 7.23 -13.19
C ALA A 292 -1.34 7.34 -14.28
N ASP A 293 -2.28 6.41 -14.25
CA ASP A 293 -3.50 6.54 -15.04
C ASP A 293 -4.37 7.70 -14.53
N SER A 294 -5.22 8.23 -15.40
CA SER A 294 -6.26 9.20 -15.05
C SER A 294 -7.63 8.67 -15.39
N SER A 295 -8.64 9.09 -14.63
CA SER A 295 -10.04 8.77 -14.92
C SER A 295 -10.95 9.95 -14.63
N LEU A 296 -12.09 10.02 -15.32
CA LEU A 296 -13.15 10.95 -14.96
C LEU A 296 -13.77 10.57 -13.61
N PHE A 297 -13.98 11.58 -12.77
CA PHE A 297 -14.66 11.45 -11.47
C PHE A 297 -15.73 12.53 -11.34
N THR A 298 -16.97 12.09 -11.15
CA THR A 298 -18.10 12.98 -10.84
C THR A 298 -18.16 13.21 -9.34
N PHE A 299 -17.82 14.42 -8.92
CA PHE A 299 -17.84 14.94 -7.55
C PHE A 299 -19.29 15.09 -7.03
N ALA A 300 -19.45 15.29 -5.72
CA ALA A 300 -20.76 15.33 -5.06
C ALA A 300 -21.62 16.54 -5.49
N ASP A 301 -20.99 17.62 -5.94
CA ASP A 301 -21.60 18.81 -6.52
C ASP A 301 -21.95 18.66 -8.02
N GLY A 302 -21.79 17.46 -8.59
CA GLY A 302 -22.14 17.13 -9.97
C GLY A 302 -21.07 17.49 -11.01
N ILE A 303 -19.99 18.16 -10.60
CA ILE A 303 -18.87 18.48 -11.49
C ILE A 303 -18.11 17.20 -11.83
N THR A 304 -17.75 17.01 -13.09
CA THR A 304 -16.96 15.85 -13.54
C THR A 304 -15.61 16.32 -14.07
N GLU A 305 -14.54 15.84 -13.45
CA GLU A 305 -13.17 16.26 -13.77
C GLU A 305 -12.22 15.06 -13.77
N SER A 306 -11.07 15.23 -14.41
CA SER A 306 -10.03 14.19 -14.46
C SER A 306 -9.27 14.15 -13.13
N ILE A 307 -9.13 12.96 -12.55
CA ILE A 307 -8.34 12.73 -11.34
C ILE A 307 -7.25 11.67 -11.57
N PRO A 308 -6.12 11.76 -10.86
CA PRO A 308 -5.12 10.71 -10.87
C PRO A 308 -5.64 9.45 -10.17
N ARG A 309 -5.35 8.30 -10.79
CA ARG A 309 -5.48 6.97 -10.18
C ARG A 309 -4.10 6.48 -9.76
N SER A 310 -3.83 5.20 -9.90
CA SER A 310 -2.61 4.56 -9.47
C SER A 310 -1.62 4.41 -10.64
N TYR A 311 -0.42 3.96 -10.33
CA TYR A 311 0.62 3.60 -11.30
C TYR A 311 1.16 2.22 -10.97
N ILE A 312 1.97 1.65 -11.86
CA ILE A 312 2.80 0.46 -11.57
C ILE A 312 4.28 0.86 -11.47
N GLU A 313 4.99 0.25 -10.53
CA GLU A 313 6.43 0.41 -10.33
C GLU A 313 7.19 -0.88 -10.71
N PHE A 314 8.48 -0.73 -10.98
CA PHE A 314 9.43 -1.79 -11.25
C PHE A 314 10.67 -1.57 -10.38
N ALA A 315 11.12 -2.62 -9.69
CA ALA A 315 12.26 -2.56 -8.79
C ALA A 315 13.23 -3.72 -9.03
N GLU A 316 14.53 -3.38 -9.04
CA GLU A 316 15.63 -4.32 -9.06
C GLU A 316 16.43 -4.18 -7.76
N ARG A 317 16.55 -5.28 -7.01
CA ARG A 317 17.35 -5.37 -5.80
C ARG A 317 18.64 -6.14 -6.10
N LEU A 318 19.77 -5.46 -6.06
CA LEU A 318 21.08 -6.09 -6.29
C LEU A 318 21.59 -6.81 -5.05
N LEU A 319 22.56 -7.71 -5.27
CA LEU A 319 23.24 -8.45 -4.22
C LEU A 319 23.96 -7.50 -3.25
N LEU A 320 23.89 -7.83 -1.97
CA LEU A 320 24.71 -7.16 -0.97
C LEU A 320 26.19 -7.52 -1.19
N PRO A 321 27.14 -6.61 -0.89
CA PRO A 321 28.56 -6.81 -1.20
C PRO A 321 29.17 -8.11 -0.64
N GLN A 322 28.71 -8.58 0.52
CA GLN A 322 29.16 -9.81 1.15
C GLN A 322 28.71 -11.10 0.43
N PHE A 323 27.79 -11.00 -0.52
CA PHE A 323 27.26 -12.12 -1.31
C PHE A 323 27.62 -12.03 -2.80
N LYS A 324 28.51 -11.11 -3.19
CA LYS A 324 28.87 -10.84 -4.60
C LYS A 324 29.44 -12.05 -5.35
N ASP A 325 30.03 -13.00 -4.63
CA ASP A 325 30.72 -14.17 -5.19
C ASP A 325 29.79 -15.42 -5.23
N LEU A 326 28.53 -15.29 -4.80
CA LEU A 326 27.53 -16.35 -4.95
C LEU A 326 27.24 -16.60 -6.42
N GLN A 327 27.03 -17.87 -6.78
CA GLN A 327 26.51 -18.20 -8.11
C GLN A 327 25.05 -17.75 -8.21
N ASP A 328 24.60 -17.37 -9.42
CA ASP A 328 23.25 -16.82 -9.65
C ASP A 328 22.16 -17.79 -9.14
N GLU A 329 22.38 -19.11 -9.22
CA GLU A 329 21.46 -20.15 -8.76
C GLU A 329 21.34 -20.24 -7.23
N GLU A 330 22.35 -19.75 -6.50
CA GLU A 330 22.38 -19.73 -5.03
C GLU A 330 21.78 -18.45 -4.46
N VAL A 331 21.52 -17.44 -5.31
CA VAL A 331 21.00 -16.15 -4.90
C VAL A 331 19.55 -16.27 -4.44
N LYS A 332 19.31 -15.84 -3.21
CA LYS A 332 17.97 -15.73 -2.61
C LYS A 332 17.66 -14.27 -2.29
N GLU A 333 16.39 -13.98 -2.06
CA GLU A 333 15.93 -12.60 -1.78
C GLU A 333 16.66 -11.95 -0.60
N TYR A 334 16.98 -12.72 0.45
CA TYR A 334 17.69 -12.21 1.62
C TYR A 334 19.18 -11.92 1.37
N HIS A 335 19.74 -12.33 0.22
CA HIS A 335 21.08 -11.92 -0.22
C HIS A 335 21.07 -10.54 -0.91
N ARG A 336 19.90 -9.97 -1.19
CA ARG A 336 19.72 -8.71 -1.92
C ARG A 336 19.43 -7.55 -0.96
N ARG A 337 19.61 -6.31 -1.44
CA ARG A 337 19.28 -5.08 -0.70
C ARG A 337 17.80 -5.04 -0.31
N ASP A 338 17.51 -5.24 0.96
CA ASP A 338 16.16 -5.14 1.55
C ASP A 338 15.80 -3.70 1.93
N GLY A 339 14.52 -3.39 2.13
CA GLY A 339 14.04 -2.06 2.54
C GLY A 339 13.91 -1.05 1.41
N PHE A 340 13.78 0.23 1.76
CA PHE A 340 13.51 1.33 0.82
C PHE A 340 14.60 2.41 0.88
N GLU A 341 14.49 3.41 0.02
CA GLU A 341 15.33 4.60 0.10
C GLU A 341 14.55 5.90 -0.09
N VAL A 342 14.78 6.89 0.79
CA VAL A 342 14.09 8.18 0.85
C VAL A 342 14.26 8.95 -0.46
N GLY A 343 15.48 9.01 -0.98
CA GLY A 343 15.78 9.74 -2.22
C GLY A 343 15.01 9.19 -3.43
N ASN A 344 14.90 7.87 -3.53
CA ASN A 344 14.11 7.23 -4.59
C ASN A 344 12.62 7.49 -4.39
N ALA A 345 12.12 7.22 -3.18
CA ALA A 345 10.70 7.32 -2.86
C ALA A 345 10.16 8.74 -3.04
N ASP A 346 10.93 9.78 -2.70
CA ASP A 346 10.54 11.19 -2.88
C ASP A 346 10.18 11.50 -4.34
N LYS A 347 10.93 10.93 -5.30
CA LYS A 347 10.73 11.12 -6.74
C LYS A 347 9.63 10.21 -7.30
N ILE A 348 9.43 9.04 -6.70
CA ILE A 348 8.38 8.10 -7.10
C ILE A 348 6.98 8.60 -6.68
N PHE A 349 6.85 9.32 -5.56
CA PHE A 349 5.58 9.96 -5.18
C PHE A 349 4.99 10.85 -6.29
N GLU A 350 5.86 11.43 -7.10
CA GLU A 350 5.52 12.34 -8.21
C GLU A 350 4.92 11.62 -9.42
N SER A 351 4.85 10.29 -9.44
CA SER A 351 4.17 9.54 -10.51
C SER A 351 2.68 9.87 -10.63
N THR A 352 2.07 10.41 -9.57
CA THR A 352 0.68 10.92 -9.57
C THR A 352 0.59 12.43 -9.74
N SER A 353 1.71 13.13 -9.98
CA SER A 353 1.72 14.58 -10.07
C SER A 353 1.11 15.07 -11.38
N LYS A 354 0.49 16.25 -11.33
CA LYS A 354 -0.08 16.92 -12.50
C LYS A 354 0.97 17.16 -13.59
N ASP A 355 2.20 17.48 -13.21
CA ASP A 355 3.31 17.72 -14.14
C ASP A 355 3.67 16.45 -14.93
N GLN A 356 3.72 15.29 -14.27
CA GLN A 356 3.93 14.02 -14.96
C GLN A 356 2.76 13.65 -15.87
N LEU A 357 1.52 13.85 -15.39
CA LEU A 357 0.28 13.49 -16.11
C LEU A 357 0.04 14.32 -17.37
N THR A 358 0.41 15.60 -17.34
CA THR A 358 0.18 16.54 -18.46
C THR A 358 1.31 16.59 -19.47
N ARG A 359 2.39 15.83 -19.24
CA ARG A 359 3.55 15.77 -20.13
C ARG A 359 3.17 15.22 -21.50
N ARG A 360 3.24 16.09 -22.52
CA ARG A 360 3.01 15.72 -23.92
C ARG A 360 4.05 14.70 -24.38
N SER A 361 3.64 13.76 -25.23
CA SER A 361 4.59 12.88 -25.91
C SER A 361 5.47 13.74 -26.82
N ALA A 362 6.79 13.59 -26.70
CA ALA A 362 7.75 14.27 -27.56
C ALA A 362 7.69 13.70 -28.99
#